data_AF-A0AAD5LSV4-F1
#
_entry.id   AF-A0AAD5LSV4-F1
#
_cell.length_a   1.000
_cell.length_b   1.000
_cell.length_c   1.000
_cell.angle_alpha   90.00
_cell.angle_beta   90.00
_cell.angle_gamma   90.00
#
_symmetry.space_group_name_H-M   'P 1'
#
loop_
_entity.id
_entity.type
_entity.pdbx_description
1 polymer ?
#
loop_
_entity_poly.entity_id
_entity_poly.type
_entity_poly.pdbx_seq_one_letter_code
_entity_poly.pdbx_strand_id
1 'polypeptide(L)'
;MSEGYDPQKSRVGEDTLADFLRAPLTGDLTEVPGIGKAAVGKLAAGEDGDRVENTFQLIGKFLMLKQSTDKNEDGLIDCTEHCDAFWYWLKSKGIQAYRSGIVMAIAEKVNTMLPGIYDAAEFQ
;
A
#
# COMPACT_ATOMS: atom_id res chain seq x y z
N MET A 1 -10.40 -12.73 -15.81
CA MET A 1 -9.53 -11.57 -15.51
C MET A 1 -9.22 -11.66 -14.04
N SER A 2 -7.97 -11.92 -13.67
CA SER A 2 -7.56 -11.91 -12.27
C SER A 2 -7.86 -10.53 -11.68
N GLU A 3 -8.41 -10.49 -10.47
CA GLU A 3 -8.41 -9.26 -9.69
C GLU A 3 -6.96 -8.87 -9.33
N GLY A 4 -6.71 -7.66 -8.80
CA GLY A 4 -5.36 -7.22 -8.44
C GLY A 4 -5.20 -5.71 -8.36
N TYR A 5 -4.01 -5.27 -7.96
CA TYR A 5 -3.57 -3.90 -8.08
C TYR A 5 -3.53 -3.48 -9.55
N ASP A 6 -3.98 -2.26 -9.78
CA ASP A 6 -3.97 -1.62 -11.08
C ASP A 6 -3.88 -0.12 -10.82
N PRO A 7 -2.76 0.55 -11.13
CA PRO A 7 -2.59 1.98 -10.89
C PRO A 7 -3.60 2.82 -11.70
N GLN A 8 -4.05 2.36 -12.87
CA GLN A 8 -5.03 3.06 -13.70
C GLN A 8 -6.44 3.06 -13.05
N LYS A 9 -6.70 2.13 -12.11
CA LYS A 9 -7.92 2.13 -11.30
C LYS A 9 -7.84 3.06 -10.08
N SER A 10 -6.70 3.69 -9.83
CA SER A 10 -6.58 4.72 -8.81
C SER A 10 -7.48 5.92 -9.13
N ARG A 11 -8.05 6.51 -8.08
CA ARG A 11 -8.86 7.74 -8.18
C ARG A 11 -8.26 8.88 -7.35
N VAL A 12 -7.00 8.75 -6.95
CA VAL A 12 -6.29 9.79 -6.20
C VAL A 12 -5.88 10.88 -7.19
N GLY A 13 -6.27 12.12 -6.92
CA GLY A 13 -5.84 13.25 -7.74
C GLY A 13 -4.35 13.50 -7.57
N GLU A 14 -3.68 13.95 -8.63
CA GLU A 14 -2.23 14.18 -8.65
C GLU A 14 -1.79 15.15 -7.55
N ASP A 15 -2.53 16.25 -7.33
CA ASP A 15 -2.23 17.21 -6.26
C ASP A 15 -2.32 16.56 -4.87
N THR A 16 -3.37 15.75 -4.64
CA THR A 16 -3.55 15.03 -3.37
C THR A 16 -2.42 14.03 -3.11
N LEU A 17 -1.99 13.33 -4.16
CA LEU A 17 -0.84 12.44 -4.06
C LEU A 17 0.44 13.25 -3.74
N ALA A 18 0.70 14.32 -4.50
CA ALA A 18 1.90 15.13 -4.34
C ALA A 18 2.00 15.77 -2.95
N ASP A 19 0.89 16.25 -2.40
CA ASP A 19 0.81 16.78 -1.04
C ASP A 19 1.12 15.71 0.00
N PHE A 20 0.55 14.51 -0.14
CA PHE A 20 0.85 13.38 0.74
C PHE A 20 2.34 12.97 0.67
N LEU A 21 2.93 12.94 -0.52
CA LEU A 21 4.34 12.59 -0.71
C LEU A 21 5.29 13.60 -0.04
N ARG A 22 4.96 14.90 -0.05
CA ARG A 22 5.78 15.95 0.57
C ARG A 22 5.56 16.08 2.08
N ALA A 23 4.37 15.78 2.57
CA ALA A 23 4.04 15.95 3.99
C ALA A 23 4.82 14.98 4.90
N PRO A 24 5.20 15.40 6.12
CA PRO A 24 5.71 14.47 7.13
C PRO A 24 4.61 13.50 7.56
N LEU A 25 4.98 12.25 7.86
CA LEU A 25 4.04 11.27 8.40
C LEU A 25 3.80 11.55 9.88
N THR A 26 2.56 11.77 10.29
CA THR A 26 2.22 12.00 11.72
C THR A 26 1.80 10.71 12.43
N GLY A 27 1.43 9.69 11.65
CA GLY A 27 0.84 8.45 12.13
C GLY A 27 -0.68 8.39 11.95
N ASP A 28 -1.34 9.48 11.55
CA ASP A 28 -2.77 9.45 11.23
C ASP A 28 -3.00 8.71 9.89
N LEU A 29 -3.71 7.58 9.96
CA LEU A 29 -4.05 6.77 8.79
C LEU A 29 -4.91 7.52 7.77
N THR A 30 -5.67 8.54 8.20
CA THR A 30 -6.55 9.30 7.31
C THR A 30 -5.80 10.31 6.42
N GLU A 31 -4.51 10.54 6.69
CA GLU A 31 -3.62 11.30 5.80
C GLU A 31 -3.32 10.52 4.51
N VAL A 32 -3.46 9.19 4.52
CA VAL A 32 -3.24 8.35 3.34
C VAL A 32 -4.43 8.47 2.39
N PRO A 33 -4.22 8.90 1.13
CA PRO A 33 -5.29 8.97 0.14
C PRO A 33 -6.07 7.66 0.00
N GLY A 34 -7.40 7.74 0.10
CA GLY A 34 -8.30 6.59 0.03
C GLY A 34 -8.62 5.94 1.38
N ILE A 35 -7.99 6.35 2.48
CA ILE A 35 -8.30 5.86 3.83
C ILE A 35 -9.21 6.84 4.57
N GLY A 36 -10.50 6.49 4.68
CA GLY A 36 -11.45 7.19 5.54
C GLY A 36 -11.66 6.48 6.89
N LYS A 37 -12.44 7.09 7.79
CA LYS A 37 -12.76 6.54 9.13
C LYS A 37 -13.22 5.08 9.13
N ALA A 38 -14.02 4.68 8.14
CA ALA A 38 -14.48 3.30 8.00
C ALA A 38 -13.35 2.32 7.65
N ALA A 39 -12.37 2.75 6.86
CA ALA A 39 -11.18 1.94 6.56
C ALA A 39 -10.26 1.85 7.78
N VAL A 40 -10.10 2.92 8.56
CA VAL A 40 -9.35 2.90 9.83
C VAL A 40 -9.89 1.83 10.77
N GLY A 41 -11.20 1.79 10.99
CA GLY A 41 -11.81 0.75 11.84
C GLY A 41 -11.55 -0.68 11.35
N LYS A 42 -11.46 -0.89 10.04
CA LYS A 42 -11.14 -2.20 9.43
C LYS A 42 -9.67 -2.56 9.56
N LEU A 43 -8.78 -1.59 9.43
CA LEU A 43 -7.34 -1.77 9.61
C LEU A 43 -6.99 -2.13 11.06
N ALA A 44 -7.68 -1.51 12.02
CA ALA A 44 -7.52 -1.79 13.45
C ALA A 44 -8.16 -3.11 13.91
N ALA A 45 -9.00 -3.75 13.11
CA ALA A 45 -9.62 -5.04 13.45
C ALA A 45 -8.63 -6.20 13.29
N GLY A 46 -8.80 -7.30 14.05
CA GLY A 46 -7.99 -8.52 13.95
C GLY A 46 -7.22 -8.85 15.22
N GLU A 47 -6.31 -9.82 15.13
CA GLU A 47 -5.40 -10.24 16.20
C GLU A 47 -4.10 -9.43 16.21
N ASP A 48 -3.35 -9.52 17.31
CA ASP A 48 -2.09 -8.79 17.48
C ASP A 48 -1.09 -9.19 16.39
N GLY A 49 -0.50 -8.20 15.71
CA GLY A 49 0.38 -8.40 14.55
C GLY A 49 -0.28 -8.18 13.18
N ASP A 50 -1.61 -8.21 13.08
CA ASP A 50 -2.35 -7.82 11.86
C ASP A 50 -3.15 -6.51 12.02
N ARG A 51 -3.23 -5.97 13.24
CA ARG A 51 -3.80 -4.64 13.50
C ARG A 51 -2.88 -3.54 12.99
N VAL A 52 -3.48 -2.58 12.29
CA VAL A 52 -2.83 -1.35 11.83
C VAL A 52 -3.64 -0.16 12.34
N GLU A 53 -3.02 0.61 13.23
CA GLU A 53 -3.61 1.74 13.95
C GLU A 53 -2.95 3.07 13.59
N ASN A 54 -1.78 3.03 12.95
CA ASN A 54 -1.07 4.21 12.46
C ASN A 54 -0.37 3.98 11.11
N THR A 55 -0.02 5.06 10.44
CA THR A 55 0.60 5.02 9.09
C THR A 55 1.95 4.32 9.07
N PHE A 56 2.73 4.36 10.16
CA PHE A 56 4.01 3.65 10.25
C PHE A 56 3.81 2.13 10.24
N GLN A 57 2.81 1.62 10.95
CA GLN A 57 2.44 0.21 10.91
C GLN A 57 1.92 -0.20 9.53
N LEU A 58 1.18 0.67 8.85
CA LEU A 58 0.72 0.40 7.48
C LEU A 58 1.89 0.26 6.51
N ILE A 59 2.88 1.16 6.61
CA ILE A 59 4.14 1.09 5.84
C ILE A 59 4.90 -0.18 6.22
N GLY A 60 5.03 -0.50 7.51
CA GLY A 60 5.64 -1.73 7.98
C GLY A 60 4.97 -2.97 7.37
N LYS A 61 3.63 -2.99 7.33
CA LYS A 61 2.88 -4.07 6.68
C LYS A 61 3.18 -4.16 5.19
N PHE A 62 3.21 -3.04 4.47
CA PHE A 62 3.60 -3.00 3.05
C PHE A 62 4.99 -3.61 2.88
N LEU A 63 5.99 -3.14 3.63
CA LEU A 63 7.36 -3.66 3.57
C LEU A 63 7.45 -5.16 3.88
N MET A 64 6.75 -5.65 4.91
CA MET A 64 6.73 -7.07 5.28
C MET A 64 6.17 -7.98 4.18
N LEU A 65 5.34 -7.44 3.28
CA LEU A 65 4.79 -8.20 2.15
C LEU A 65 5.77 -8.30 0.98
N LYS A 66 6.90 -7.59 0.99
CA LYS A 66 8.01 -7.81 0.05
C LYS A 66 8.76 -9.07 0.47
N GLN A 67 8.10 -10.22 0.30
CA GLN A 67 8.57 -11.49 0.83
C GLN A 67 9.69 -12.07 -0.03
N SER A 68 10.57 -12.82 0.65
CA SER A 68 11.46 -13.74 0.01
C SER A 68 10.71 -14.98 -0.42
N THR A 69 10.70 -15.23 -1.72
CA THR A 69 10.22 -16.49 -2.27
C THR A 69 11.40 -17.27 -2.81
N ASP A 70 11.33 -18.60 -2.76
CA ASP A 70 12.31 -19.49 -3.39
C ASP A 70 12.34 -19.39 -4.93
N LYS A 71 11.60 -18.43 -5.51
CA LYS A 71 11.41 -18.28 -6.96
C LYS A 71 12.48 -17.38 -7.61
N ASN A 72 13.14 -16.50 -6.85
CA ASN A 72 14.08 -15.52 -7.38
C ASN A 72 15.46 -15.63 -6.69
N GLU A 73 16.55 -15.34 -7.42
CA GLU A 73 17.93 -15.48 -6.92
C GLU A 73 18.23 -14.63 -5.68
N ASP A 74 17.61 -13.44 -5.60
CA ASP A 74 17.75 -12.52 -4.47
C ASP A 74 16.75 -12.78 -3.34
N GLY A 75 15.85 -13.75 -3.53
CA GLY A 75 14.78 -14.04 -2.58
C GLY A 75 13.92 -12.81 -2.32
N LEU A 76 13.37 -12.16 -3.36
CA LEU A 76 12.38 -11.08 -3.22
C LEU A 76 11.38 -11.18 -4.39
N ILE A 77 10.09 -11.01 -4.11
CA ILE A 77 9.06 -10.85 -5.16
C ILE A 77 9.26 -9.53 -5.93
N ASP A 78 8.81 -9.44 -7.17
CA ASP A 78 8.93 -8.22 -7.99
C ASP A 78 8.01 -7.08 -7.50
N CYS A 79 8.02 -5.91 -8.16
CA CYS A 79 7.18 -4.78 -7.75
C CYS A 79 5.69 -5.05 -7.96
N THR A 80 5.34 -5.74 -9.05
CA THR A 80 3.96 -6.08 -9.40
C THR A 80 3.35 -7.03 -8.37
N GLU A 81 4.02 -8.13 -8.10
CA GLU A 81 3.64 -9.12 -7.08
C GLU A 81 3.54 -8.49 -5.68
N HIS A 82 4.43 -7.55 -5.36
CA HIS A 82 4.42 -6.84 -4.07
C HIS A 82 3.20 -5.93 -3.92
N CYS A 83 2.90 -5.14 -4.93
CA CYS A 83 1.72 -4.28 -4.92
C CYS A 83 0.41 -5.09 -4.90
N ASP A 84 0.36 -6.21 -5.63
CA ASP A 84 -0.74 -7.16 -5.58
C ASP A 84 -0.92 -7.76 -4.18
N ALA A 85 0.16 -8.24 -3.56
CA ALA A 85 0.13 -8.80 -2.21
C ALA A 85 -0.48 -7.82 -1.20
N PHE A 86 -0.10 -6.54 -1.28
CA PHE A 86 -0.66 -5.50 -0.43
C PHE A 86 -2.13 -5.20 -0.76
N TRP A 87 -2.50 -5.15 -2.04
CA TRP A 87 -3.88 -4.96 -2.47
C TRP A 87 -4.82 -6.07 -1.99
N TYR A 88 -4.36 -7.33 -2.07
CA TYR A 88 -5.10 -8.48 -1.57
C TYR A 88 -5.20 -8.50 -0.05
N TRP A 89 -4.16 -8.04 0.66
CA TRP A 89 -4.25 -7.84 2.10
C TRP A 89 -5.29 -6.77 2.46
N LEU A 90 -5.32 -5.61 1.78
CA LEU A 90 -6.38 -4.61 1.99
C LEU A 90 -7.78 -5.21 1.74
N LYS A 91 -7.91 -6.05 0.70
CA LYS A 91 -9.15 -6.78 0.43
C LYS A 91 -9.51 -7.74 1.56
N SER A 92 -8.55 -8.48 2.14
CA SER A 92 -8.81 -9.41 3.25
C SER A 92 -9.20 -8.69 4.54
N LYS A 93 -8.71 -7.46 4.77
CA LYS A 93 -9.22 -6.55 5.83
C LYS A 93 -10.66 -6.05 5.56
N GLY A 94 -11.25 -6.38 4.41
CA GLY A 94 -12.59 -5.96 4.03
C GLY A 94 -12.68 -4.54 3.46
N ILE A 95 -11.56 -3.95 3.02
CA ILE A 95 -11.56 -2.67 2.31
C ILE A 95 -12.07 -2.91 0.89
N GLN A 96 -13.25 -2.38 0.55
CA GLN A 96 -13.93 -2.70 -0.71
C GLN A 96 -13.57 -1.71 -1.83
N ALA A 97 -13.37 -0.43 -1.50
CA ALA A 97 -13.12 0.65 -2.45
C ALA A 97 -11.73 1.28 -2.27
N TYR A 98 -11.27 2.02 -3.27
CA TYR A 98 -10.03 2.83 -3.25
C TYR A 98 -8.71 2.10 -2.98
N ARG A 99 -8.71 0.76 -2.97
CA ARG A 99 -7.50 -0.06 -2.73
C ARG A 99 -6.34 0.32 -3.63
N SER A 100 -6.55 0.47 -4.94
CA SER A 100 -5.49 0.90 -5.85
C SER A 100 -4.91 2.27 -5.48
N GLY A 101 -5.76 3.21 -5.05
CA GLY A 101 -5.30 4.51 -4.57
C GLY A 101 -4.44 4.42 -3.32
N ILE A 102 -4.83 3.55 -2.38
CA ILE A 102 -4.08 3.30 -1.14
C ILE A 102 -2.73 2.66 -1.45
N VAL A 103 -2.70 1.62 -2.30
CA VAL A 103 -1.45 0.95 -2.71
C VAL A 103 -0.52 1.94 -3.39
N MET A 104 -1.00 2.70 -4.37
CA MET A 104 -0.22 3.70 -5.08
C MET A 104 0.36 4.75 -4.13
N ALA A 105 -0.47 5.31 -3.24
CA ALA A 105 0.00 6.33 -2.30
C ALA A 105 1.08 5.79 -1.35
N ILE A 106 0.88 4.61 -0.78
CA ILE A 106 1.87 3.99 0.11
C ILE A 106 3.14 3.60 -0.65
N ALA A 107 3.03 2.96 -1.81
CA ALA A 107 4.18 2.52 -2.58
C ALA A 107 5.06 3.69 -3.01
N GLU A 108 4.45 4.75 -3.56
CA GLU A 108 5.16 5.99 -3.92
C GLU A 108 5.80 6.65 -2.69
N LYS A 109 5.07 6.74 -1.57
CA LYS A 109 5.62 7.32 -0.33
C LYS A 109 6.82 6.54 0.17
N VAL A 110 6.75 5.21 0.17
CA VAL A 110 7.86 4.36 0.61
C VAL A 110 9.03 4.45 -0.37
N ASN A 111 8.78 4.59 -1.67
CA ASN A 111 9.82 4.80 -2.67
C ASN A 111 10.60 6.12 -2.46
N THR A 112 9.96 7.17 -1.91
CA THR A 112 10.69 8.40 -1.53
C THR A 112 11.71 8.18 -0.40
N MET A 113 11.52 7.13 0.42
CA MET A 113 12.37 6.80 1.56
C MET A 113 13.35 5.66 1.23
N LEU A 114 12.94 4.71 0.40
CA LEU A 114 13.66 3.51 -0.02
C LEU A 114 13.55 3.37 -1.55
N PRO A 115 14.36 4.11 -2.32
CA PRO A 115 14.28 4.09 -3.78
C PRO A 115 14.48 2.70 -4.37
N GLY A 116 13.67 2.35 -5.37
CA GLY A 116 13.71 1.06 -6.07
C GLY A 116 12.72 0.02 -5.52
N ILE A 117 11.93 0.36 -4.49
CA ILE A 117 10.89 -0.54 -3.98
C ILE A 117 9.61 -0.53 -4.83
N TYR A 118 9.37 0.58 -5.53
CA TYR A 118 8.22 0.76 -6.40
C TYR A 118 8.66 1.40 -7.72
N ASP A 119 8.19 0.84 -8.83
CA ASP A 119 8.35 1.41 -10.16
C ASP A 119 7.00 1.38 -10.91
N ALA A 120 6.46 2.56 -11.18
CA ALA A 120 5.21 2.70 -11.92
C ALA A 120 5.32 2.23 -13.39
N ALA A 121 6.54 2.20 -13.96
CA ALA A 121 6.77 1.74 -15.33
C ALA A 121 6.55 0.23 -15.49
N GLU A 122 6.64 -0.56 -14.41
CA GLU A 122 6.38 -2.01 -14.44
C GLU A 122 4.89 -2.36 -14.66
N PHE A 123 3.99 -1.37 -14.61
CA PHE A 123 2.54 -1.55 -14.75
C PHE A 123 1.96 -1.00 -16.07
N GLN A 124 2.82 -0.72 -17.06
CA GLN A 124 2.45 -0.17 -18.38
C GLN A 124 2.16 -1.24 -19.43
#